data_AF-H2ZCD8-F1
#
_entry.id   AF-H2ZCD8-F1
#
_cell.length_a   1.000
_cell.length_b   1.000
_cell.length_c   1.000
_cell.angle_alpha   90.00
_cell.angle_beta   90.00
_cell.angle_gamma   90.00
#
_symmetry.space_group_name_H-M   'P 1'
#
loop_
_entity.id
_entity.type
_entity.pdbx_description
1 polymer ?
#
loop_
_entity_poly.entity_id
_entity_poly.type
_entity_poly.pdbx_seq_one_letter_code
_entity_poly.pdbx_strand_id
1 'polypeptide(L)'
;MIEKKENLPVGLTLTNPFVEQQLNAATKKKKSTILAKLNKQNMERKFLVSLVKKYPSGQAVAQRILGNVKRVTSIIKKLLVQYNEMKELPSSGYPTELRFTDILNDESSKSHVQVESMSSLNQTTVQAYCLLQRSSEEIEIVKKDMASVLKFYEQQLAIIHSLCLNNTEIE
;
A
#
# COMPACT_ATOMS: atom_id res chain seq x y z
N MET A 1 -67.37 16.20 28.33
CA MET A 1 -66.12 16.84 27.86
C MET A 1 -65.43 15.84 26.95
N ILE A 2 -65.21 16.23 25.71
CA ILE A 2 -64.68 15.39 24.63
C ILE A 2 -63.18 15.69 24.56
N GLU A 3 -62.33 14.77 25.01
CA GLU A 3 -60.89 14.87 24.79
C GLU A 3 -60.57 14.39 23.38
N LYS A 4 -60.10 15.33 22.57
CA LYS A 4 -59.64 15.13 21.19
C LYS A 4 -58.42 14.22 21.19
N LYS A 5 -58.54 13.05 20.59
CA LYS A 5 -57.39 12.27 20.11
C LYS A 5 -56.73 13.07 18.99
N GLU A 6 -55.53 13.60 19.24
CA GLU A 6 -54.64 14.09 18.20
C GLU A 6 -54.23 12.90 17.33
N ASN A 7 -54.89 12.78 16.18
CA ASN A 7 -54.44 11.91 15.10
C ASN A 7 -53.15 12.50 14.53
N LEU A 8 -52.00 11.95 14.96
CA LEU A 8 -50.77 12.08 14.18
C LEU A 8 -51.01 11.50 12.78
N PRO A 9 -50.59 12.18 11.71
CA PRO A 9 -50.75 11.67 10.36
C PRO A 9 -49.82 10.46 10.18
N VAL A 10 -50.42 9.27 10.26
CA VAL A 10 -49.86 8.00 9.77
C VAL A 10 -49.79 8.10 8.26
N GLY A 11 -48.70 8.67 7.74
CA GLY A 11 -48.61 9.00 6.32
C GLY A 11 -47.20 9.20 5.81
N LEU A 12 -46.27 8.26 6.09
CA LEU A 12 -44.97 8.20 5.40
C LEU A 12 -44.40 6.77 5.25
N THR A 13 -45.26 5.74 5.17
CA THR A 13 -44.83 4.38 4.79
C THR A 13 -45.40 4.00 3.43
N LEU A 14 -45.02 4.78 2.42
CA LEU A 14 -44.99 4.32 1.03
C LEU A 14 -43.51 4.26 0.66
N THR A 15 -42.86 3.13 1.00
CA THR A 15 -41.54 2.78 0.50
C THR A 15 -41.65 2.67 -1.02
N ASN A 16 -41.32 3.76 -1.71
CA ASN A 16 -41.25 3.76 -3.16
C ASN A 16 -40.18 2.73 -3.56
N PRO A 17 -40.54 1.66 -4.30
CA PRO A 17 -39.60 0.58 -4.63
C PRO A 17 -38.37 1.10 -5.39
N PHE A 18 -38.50 2.22 -6.11
CA PHE A 18 -37.39 2.90 -6.77
C PHE A 18 -36.39 3.52 -5.79
N VAL A 19 -36.87 4.13 -4.70
CA VAL A 19 -36.02 4.73 -3.66
C VAL A 19 -35.27 3.63 -2.89
N GLU A 20 -35.95 2.53 -2.60
CA GLU A 20 -35.35 1.36 -1.96
C GLU A 20 -34.28 0.71 -2.86
N GLN A 21 -34.54 0.59 -4.16
CA GLN A 21 -33.57 0.07 -5.12
C GLN A 21 -32.32 0.96 -5.23
N GLN A 22 -32.48 2.29 -5.26
CA GLN A 22 -31.33 3.21 -5.27
C GLN A 22 -30.54 3.17 -3.97
N LEU A 23 -31.22 3.14 -2.82
CA LEU A 23 -30.57 3.01 -1.51
C LEU A 23 -29.78 1.69 -1.42
N ASN A 24 -30.33 0.62 -1.98
CA ASN A 24 -29.69 -0.68 -2.04
C ASN A 24 -28.43 -0.67 -2.90
N ALA A 25 -28.50 -0.08 -4.09
CA ALA A 25 -27.35 0.07 -4.98
C ALA A 25 -26.25 0.94 -4.36
N ALA A 26 -26.61 2.06 -3.73
CA ALA A 26 -25.68 2.96 -3.06
C ALA A 26 -24.97 2.27 -1.88
N THR A 27 -25.72 1.54 -1.06
CA THR A 27 -25.17 0.81 0.09
C THR A 27 -24.24 -0.33 -0.37
N LYS A 28 -24.63 -1.06 -1.41
CA LYS A 28 -23.79 -2.11 -2.03
C LYS A 28 -22.46 -1.55 -2.53
N LYS A 29 -22.50 -0.41 -3.24
CA LYS A 29 -21.29 0.28 -3.73
C LYS A 29 -20.40 0.73 -2.56
N LYS A 30 -20.99 1.27 -1.50
CA LYS A 30 -20.26 1.72 -0.31
C LYS A 30 -19.61 0.56 0.44
N LYS A 31 -20.33 -0.55 0.66
CA LYS A 31 -19.80 -1.78 1.26
C LYS A 31 -18.64 -2.35 0.46
N SER A 32 -18.78 -2.45 -0.87
CA SER A 32 -17.72 -2.88 -1.78
C SER A 32 -16.47 -1.99 -1.67
N THR A 33 -16.67 -0.66 -1.62
CA THR A 33 -15.57 0.30 -1.48
C THR A 33 -14.82 0.14 -0.16
N ILE A 34 -15.54 -0.07 0.94
CA ILE A 34 -14.91 -0.30 2.26
C ILE A 34 -14.15 -1.61 2.27
N LEU A 35 -14.71 -2.68 1.71
CA LEU A 35 -14.02 -3.96 1.60
C LEU A 35 -12.73 -3.85 0.76
N ALA A 36 -12.75 -3.11 -0.35
CA ALA A 36 -11.56 -2.84 -1.15
C ALA A 36 -10.49 -2.09 -0.32
N LYS A 37 -10.90 -1.08 0.47
CA LYS A 37 -10.00 -0.36 1.38
C LYS A 37 -9.44 -1.26 2.48
N LEU A 38 -10.27 -2.12 3.08
CA LEU A 38 -9.85 -3.09 4.08
C LEU A 38 -8.80 -4.05 3.52
N ASN A 39 -9.03 -4.60 2.32
CA ASN A 39 -8.07 -5.46 1.62
C ASN A 39 -6.75 -4.74 1.37
N LYS A 40 -6.78 -3.50 0.85
CA LYS A 40 -5.59 -2.69 0.61
C LYS A 40 -4.78 -2.47 1.90
N GLN A 41 -5.46 -2.08 2.98
CA GLN A 41 -4.81 -1.84 4.27
C GLN A 41 -4.26 -3.13 4.90
N ASN A 42 -4.94 -4.25 4.72
CA ASN A 42 -4.44 -5.55 5.18
C ASN A 42 -3.16 -5.98 4.43
N MET A 43 -3.11 -5.80 3.10
CA MET A 43 -1.90 -6.06 2.31
C MET A 43 -0.72 -5.19 2.78
N GLU A 44 -0.96 -3.89 3.00
CA GLU A 44 0.05 -2.98 3.52
C GLU A 44 0.54 -3.42 4.91
N ARG A 45 -0.38 -3.82 5.81
CA ARG A 45 -0.02 -4.35 7.12
C ARG A 45 0.86 -5.60 7.01
N LYS A 46 0.50 -6.55 6.14
CA LYS A 46 1.29 -7.79 5.92
C LYS A 46 2.71 -7.46 5.45
N PHE A 47 2.84 -6.52 4.50
CA PHE A 47 4.14 -6.05 4.03
C PHE A 47 4.95 -5.40 5.14
N LEU A 48 4.36 -4.50 5.92
CA LEU A 48 5.05 -3.85 7.04
C LEU A 48 5.50 -4.88 8.10
N VAL A 49 4.67 -5.86 8.42
CA VAL A 49 5.02 -6.94 9.36
C VAL A 49 6.16 -7.81 8.81
N SER A 50 6.19 -8.10 7.51
CA SER A 50 7.30 -8.83 6.90
C SER A 50 8.60 -8.02 6.92
N LEU A 51 8.52 -6.69 6.79
CA LEU A 51 9.67 -5.81 6.97
C LEU A 51 10.17 -5.77 8.41
N VAL A 52 9.29 -5.72 9.42
CA VAL A 52 9.72 -5.74 10.84
C VAL A 52 10.58 -6.96 11.12
N LYS A 53 10.25 -8.13 10.56
CA LYS A 53 11.04 -9.36 10.74
C LYS A 53 12.46 -9.28 10.17
N LYS A 54 12.72 -8.38 9.21
CA LYS A 54 14.03 -8.21 8.56
C LYS A 54 14.97 -7.27 9.31
N TYR A 55 14.44 -6.46 10.23
CA TYR A 55 15.23 -5.49 11.00
C TYR A 55 15.31 -5.93 12.47
N PRO A 56 16.52 -5.96 13.08
CA PRO A 56 16.68 -6.23 14.49
C PRO A 56 15.85 -5.27 15.36
N SER A 57 15.24 -5.80 16.41
CA SER A 57 14.46 -5.02 17.37
C SER A 57 15.34 -3.95 18.03
N GLY A 58 14.85 -2.71 18.08
CA GLY A 58 15.58 -1.59 18.70
C GLY A 58 16.23 -0.62 17.69
N GLN A 59 16.37 -1.01 16.42
CA GLN A 59 16.77 -0.07 15.39
C GLN A 59 15.68 0.99 15.16
N ALA A 60 16.09 2.24 14.94
CA ALA A 60 15.17 3.34 14.64
C ALA A 60 14.24 3.03 13.45
N VAL A 61 14.75 2.29 12.46
CA VAL A 61 13.99 1.81 11.30
C VAL A 61 12.88 0.85 11.74
N ALA A 62 13.19 -0.14 12.57
CA ALA A 62 12.20 -1.09 13.09
C ALA A 62 11.11 -0.38 13.91
N GLN A 63 11.48 0.61 14.73
CA GLN A 63 10.52 1.42 15.50
C GLN A 63 9.59 2.23 14.58
N ARG A 64 10.13 2.83 13.51
CA ARG A 64 9.33 3.58 12.52
C ARG A 64 8.34 2.66 11.80
N ILE A 65 8.78 1.46 11.40
CA ILE A 65 7.92 0.47 10.75
C ILE A 65 6.81 0.02 11.72
N LEU A 66 7.14 -0.22 13.00
CA LEU A 66 6.15 -0.58 14.01
C LEU A 66 5.10 0.52 14.22
N GLY A 67 5.53 1.79 14.20
CA GLY A 67 4.61 2.94 14.19
C GLY A 67 3.65 2.91 13.00
N ASN A 68 4.14 2.57 11.81
CA ASN A 68 3.30 2.39 10.62
C ASN A 68 2.33 1.21 10.77
N VAL A 69 2.76 0.07 11.34
CA VAL A 69 1.89 -1.07 11.62
C VAL A 69 0.73 -0.67 12.55
N LYS A 70 1.02 0.10 13.60
CA LYS A 70 0.00 0.61 14.53
C LYS A 70 -0.99 1.54 13.81
N ARG A 71 -0.50 2.43 12.95
CA ARG A 71 -1.33 3.34 12.16
C ARG A 71 -2.29 2.57 11.24
N VAL A 72 -1.76 1.66 10.43
CA VAL A 72 -2.56 0.85 9.51
C VAL A 72 -3.58 0.00 10.28
N THR A 73 -3.19 -0.57 11.42
CA THR A 73 -4.12 -1.32 12.29
C THR A 73 -5.26 -0.45 12.80
N SER A 74 -4.99 0.81 13.17
CA SER A 74 -6.05 1.75 13.57
C SER A 74 -6.99 2.07 12.41
N ILE A 75 -6.46 2.24 11.19
CA ILE A 75 -7.28 2.48 9.99
C ILE A 75 -8.19 1.28 9.71
N ILE A 76 -7.67 0.05 9.78
CA ILE A 76 -8.47 -1.17 9.59
C ILE A 76 -9.61 -1.22 10.61
N LYS A 77 -9.33 -0.95 11.90
CA LYS A 77 -10.37 -0.92 12.94
C LYS A 77 -11.46 0.12 12.64
N LYS A 78 -11.08 1.32 12.19
CA LYS A 78 -12.05 2.37 11.81
C LYS A 78 -12.91 1.94 10.62
N LEU A 79 -12.32 1.33 9.60
CA LEU A 79 -13.04 0.83 8.43
C LEU A 79 -13.98 -0.33 8.78
N LEU A 80 -13.59 -1.19 9.73
CA LEU A 80 -14.44 -2.27 10.24
C LEU A 80 -15.69 -1.72 10.94
N VAL A 81 -15.51 -0.74 11.82
CA VAL A 81 -16.64 -0.06 12.49
C VAL A 81 -17.56 0.57 11.45
N GLN A 82 -17.01 1.30 10.47
CA GLN A 82 -17.81 1.88 9.39
C GLN A 82 -18.56 0.85 8.56
N TYR A 83 -18.00 -0.35 8.37
CA TYR A 83 -18.69 -1.43 7.67
C TYR A 83 -19.84 -1.99 8.50
N ASN A 84 -19.59 -2.31 9.77
CA ASN A 84 -20.56 -2.93 10.67
C ASN A 84 -21.70 -1.96 11.07
N GLU A 85 -21.48 -0.65 11.03
CA GLU A 85 -22.52 0.37 11.21
C GLU A 85 -23.49 0.46 10.02
N MET A 86 -23.17 -0.13 8.87
CA MET A 86 -24.08 -0.11 7.72
C MET A 86 -25.21 -1.11 7.91
N LYS A 87 -26.46 -0.61 7.87
CA LYS A 87 -27.68 -1.41 7.96
C LYS A 87 -27.61 -2.66 7.07
N GLU A 88 -28.14 -3.75 7.60
CA GLU A 88 -28.31 -5.00 6.87
C GLU A 88 -29.21 -4.79 5.66
N LEU A 89 -28.76 -5.27 4.51
CA LEU A 89 -29.58 -5.32 3.31
C LEU A 89 -29.91 -6.79 3.06
N PRO A 90 -31.20 -7.19 3.01
CA PRO A 90 -31.61 -8.58 2.88
C PRO A 90 -31.08 -9.35 1.65
N SER A 91 -30.45 -8.69 0.67
CA SER A 91 -30.00 -9.34 -0.59
C SER A 91 -28.63 -8.87 -1.09
N SER A 92 -27.75 -8.40 -0.21
CA SER A 92 -26.49 -7.78 -0.68
C SER A 92 -25.41 -8.78 -1.15
N GLY A 93 -25.49 -10.05 -0.74
CA GLY A 93 -24.45 -11.06 -1.01
C GLY A 93 -23.14 -10.82 -0.24
N TYR A 94 -23.12 -9.86 0.68
CA TYR A 94 -21.98 -9.53 1.54
C TYR A 94 -22.23 -9.98 2.99
N PRO A 95 -21.16 -10.25 3.77
CA PRO A 95 -21.29 -10.57 5.19
C PRO A 95 -22.06 -9.48 5.95
N THR A 96 -22.91 -9.92 6.87
CA THR A 96 -23.66 -9.04 7.77
C THR A 96 -22.73 -8.26 8.70
N GLU A 97 -21.75 -8.97 9.28
CA GLU A 97 -20.76 -8.41 10.19
C GLU A 97 -19.38 -8.95 9.78
N LEU A 98 -18.36 -8.09 9.87
CA LEU A 98 -16.97 -8.50 9.72
C LEU A 98 -16.27 -8.47 11.07
N ARG A 99 -15.50 -9.52 11.38
CA ARG A 99 -14.58 -9.50 12.52
C ARG A 99 -13.18 -9.13 12.05
N PHE A 100 -12.41 -8.55 12.97
CA PHE A 100 -11.04 -8.17 12.69
C PHE A 100 -10.16 -9.38 12.32
N THR A 101 -10.41 -10.54 12.92
CA THR A 101 -9.73 -11.81 12.60
C THR A 101 -9.93 -12.23 11.16
N ASP A 102 -11.13 -12.00 10.62
CA ASP A 102 -11.54 -12.47 9.29
C ASP A 102 -10.88 -11.63 8.19
N ILE A 103 -10.51 -10.39 8.50
CA ILE A 103 -9.72 -9.54 7.59
C ILE A 103 -8.25 -9.97 7.59
N LEU A 104 -7.72 -10.38 8.74
CA LEU A 104 -6.31 -10.74 8.85
C LEU A 104 -5.98 -12.09 8.20
N ASN A 105 -6.95 -13.01 8.18
CA ASN A 105 -6.79 -14.35 7.61
C ASN A 105 -6.99 -14.31 6.07
N ASP A 106 -6.04 -14.88 5.33
CA ASP A 106 -5.99 -14.82 3.85
C ASP A 106 -7.14 -15.56 3.14
N GLU A 107 -7.76 -16.52 3.81
CA GLU A 107 -8.71 -17.45 3.20
C GLU A 107 -10.11 -16.83 3.02
N SER A 108 -10.50 -15.85 3.86
CA SER A 108 -11.80 -15.17 3.79
C SER A 108 -11.84 -13.96 2.85
N SER A 109 -10.69 -13.40 2.49
CA SER A 109 -10.61 -12.16 1.68
C SER A 109 -10.60 -12.39 0.17
N LYS A 110 -10.35 -13.62 -0.30
CA LYS A 110 -10.32 -13.95 -1.75
C LYS A 110 -11.70 -13.88 -2.42
N SER A 111 -12.78 -13.94 -1.65
CA SER A 111 -14.16 -14.04 -2.16
C SER A 111 -14.90 -12.71 -2.26
N HIS A 112 -14.47 -11.64 -1.58
CA HIS A 112 -15.38 -10.49 -1.36
C HIS A 112 -15.10 -9.23 -2.15
N VAL A 113 -13.89 -8.99 -2.63
CA VAL A 113 -13.63 -7.95 -3.62
C VAL A 113 -12.42 -8.36 -4.43
N GLN A 114 -12.62 -8.72 -5.70
CA GLN A 114 -11.59 -8.50 -6.71
C GLN A 114 -11.32 -7.00 -6.68
N VAL A 115 -10.32 -6.60 -5.87
CA VAL A 115 -9.69 -5.31 -6.05
C VAL A 115 -9.21 -5.40 -7.48
N GLU A 116 -9.74 -4.55 -8.37
CA GLU A 116 -9.19 -4.39 -9.69
C GLU A 116 -7.69 -4.19 -9.48
N SER A 117 -6.94 -5.26 -9.74
CA SER A 117 -5.50 -5.23 -9.78
C SER A 117 -5.19 -4.02 -10.64
N MET A 118 -4.31 -3.13 -10.17
CA MET A 118 -3.78 -2.08 -11.03
C MET A 118 -3.54 -2.72 -12.39
N SER A 119 -4.22 -2.21 -13.42
CA SER A 119 -4.19 -2.80 -14.75
C SER A 119 -2.75 -3.17 -15.06
N SER A 120 -2.50 -4.35 -15.61
CA SER A 120 -1.15 -4.87 -15.87
C SER A 120 -0.21 -3.81 -16.47
N LEU A 121 -0.75 -2.91 -17.28
CA LEU A 121 -0.11 -1.70 -17.80
C LEU A 121 0.52 -0.79 -16.73
N ASN A 122 -0.18 -0.45 -15.64
CA ASN A 122 0.34 0.41 -14.59
C ASN A 122 1.48 -0.25 -13.82
N GLN A 123 1.42 -1.57 -13.61
CA GLN A 123 2.50 -2.31 -12.95
C GLN A 123 3.75 -2.38 -13.83
N THR A 124 3.59 -2.65 -15.13
CA THR A 124 4.69 -2.66 -16.10
C THR A 124 5.36 -1.29 -16.21
N THR A 125 4.58 -0.20 -16.23
CA THR A 125 5.13 1.17 -16.27
C THR A 125 5.96 1.49 -15.02
N VAL A 126 5.46 1.12 -13.83
CA VAL A 126 6.21 1.31 -12.58
C VAL A 126 7.50 0.49 -12.59
N GLN A 127 7.44 -0.77 -13.04
CA GLN A 127 8.63 -1.62 -13.16
C GLN A 127 9.65 -1.06 -14.15
N ALA A 128 9.21 -0.59 -15.33
CA ALA A 128 10.06 0.03 -16.33
C ALA A 128 10.74 1.30 -15.80
N TYR A 129 10.00 2.14 -15.07
CA TYR A 129 10.55 3.33 -14.43
C TYR A 129 11.62 2.98 -13.37
N CYS A 130 11.33 2.01 -12.50
CA CYS A 130 12.32 1.55 -11.51
C CYS A 130 13.57 0.93 -12.16
N LEU A 131 13.39 0.19 -13.26
CA LEU A 131 14.52 -0.37 -14.01
C LEU A 131 15.37 0.74 -14.64
N LEU A 132 14.75 1.74 -15.26
CA LEU A 132 15.45 2.89 -15.83
C LEU A 132 16.30 3.60 -14.77
N GLN A 133 15.73 3.88 -13.60
CA GLN A 133 16.43 4.56 -12.52
C GLN A 133 17.66 3.74 -12.07
N ARG A 134 17.50 2.42 -11.86
CA ARG A 134 18.60 1.54 -11.48
C ARG A 134 19.70 1.49 -12.54
N SER A 135 19.34 1.37 -13.81
CA SER A 135 20.30 1.38 -14.90
C SER A 135 21.07 2.71 -14.98
N SER A 136 20.42 3.84 -14.73
CA SER A 136 21.10 5.14 -14.66
C SER A 136 22.09 5.21 -13.49
N GLU A 137 21.71 4.72 -12.31
CA GLU A 137 22.61 4.65 -11.15
C GLU A 137 23.82 3.74 -11.44
N GLU A 138 23.61 2.57 -12.04
CA GLU A 138 24.68 1.63 -12.42
C GLU A 138 25.65 2.25 -13.45
N ILE A 139 25.15 2.98 -14.45
CA ILE A 139 25.99 3.68 -15.43
C ILE A 139 26.93 4.69 -14.73
N GLU A 140 26.40 5.47 -13.80
CA GLU A 140 27.21 6.47 -13.07
C GLU A 140 28.27 5.81 -12.18
N ILE A 141 27.95 4.68 -11.55
CA ILE A 141 28.91 3.88 -10.79
C ILE A 141 30.03 3.38 -11.71
N VAL A 142 29.68 2.77 -12.85
CA VAL A 142 30.65 2.25 -13.81
C VAL A 142 31.57 3.36 -14.34
N LYS A 143 31.01 4.53 -14.67
CA LYS A 143 31.83 5.68 -15.10
C LYS A 143 32.84 6.08 -14.02
N LYS A 144 32.41 6.14 -12.76
CA LYS A 144 33.27 6.50 -11.63
C LYS A 144 34.38 5.47 -11.42
N ASP A 145 34.05 4.19 -11.55
CA ASP A 145 35.02 3.10 -11.41
C ASP A 145 36.05 3.15 -12.56
N MET A 146 35.61 3.33 -13.80
CA MET A 146 36.51 3.49 -14.95
C MET A 146 37.44 4.69 -14.80
N ALA A 147 36.92 5.84 -14.36
CA ALA A 147 37.74 7.03 -14.09
C ALA A 147 38.78 6.77 -13.00
N SER A 148 38.41 6.00 -11.97
CA SER A 148 39.32 5.63 -10.88
C SER A 148 40.44 4.71 -11.37
N VAL A 149 40.12 3.76 -12.26
CA VAL A 149 41.10 2.85 -12.88
C VAL A 149 42.07 3.60 -13.79
N LEU A 150 41.56 4.52 -14.63
CA LEU A 150 42.42 5.34 -15.48
C LEU A 150 43.39 6.16 -14.65
N LYS A 151 42.89 6.85 -13.61
CA LYS A 151 43.71 7.64 -12.70
C LYS A 151 44.79 6.80 -12.01
N PHE A 152 44.47 5.56 -11.62
CA PHE A 152 45.46 4.65 -11.05
C PHE A 152 46.60 4.37 -12.02
N TYR A 153 46.29 4.03 -13.28
CA TYR A 153 47.34 3.75 -14.28
C TYR A 153 48.13 5.00 -14.69
N GLU A 154 47.50 6.17 -14.78
CA GLU A 154 48.19 7.44 -14.99
C GLU A 154 49.22 7.71 -13.89
N GLN A 155 48.87 7.46 -12.63
CA GLN A 155 49.78 7.58 -11.49
C GLN A 155 50.93 6.58 -11.58
N GLN A 156 50.67 5.33 -11.94
CA GLN A 156 51.72 4.32 -12.12
C GLN A 156 52.70 4.70 -13.24
N LEU A 157 52.18 5.19 -14.38
CA LEU A 157 53.02 5.66 -15.48
C LEU A 157 53.87 6.86 -15.09
N ALA A 158 53.32 7.81 -14.33
CA ALA A 158 54.07 8.96 -13.82
C ALA A 158 55.23 8.54 -12.91
N ILE A 159 54.99 7.56 -12.02
CA ILE A 159 56.04 7.00 -11.16
C ILE A 159 57.14 6.35 -12.01
N ILE A 160 56.77 5.47 -12.95
CA ILE A 160 57.75 4.79 -13.83
C ILE A 160 58.56 5.82 -14.62
N HIS A 161 57.91 6.82 -15.21
CA HIS A 161 58.57 7.88 -15.96
C HIS A 161 59.59 8.65 -15.10
N SER A 162 59.22 8.99 -13.85
CA SER A 162 60.13 9.67 -12.92
C SER A 162 61.35 8.81 -12.56
N LEU A 163 61.17 7.49 -12.38
CA LEU A 163 62.27 6.57 -12.10
C LEU A 163 63.23 6.44 -13.29
N CYS A 164 62.70 6.41 -14.51
CA CYS A 164 63.53 6.37 -15.72
C CYS A 164 64.39 7.63 -15.86
N LEU A 165 63.83 8.82 -15.62
CA LEU A 165 64.56 10.08 -15.74
C LEU A 165 65.66 10.22 -14.68
N ASN A 166 65.38 9.84 -13.42
CA ASN A 166 66.36 9.95 -12.33
C ASN A 166 67.54 8.97 -12.47
N ASN A 167 67.36 7.87 -13.20
CA ASN A 167 68.45 6.91 -13.47
C ASN A 167 69.38 7.35 -14.61
N THR A 168 69.01 8.38 -15.39
CA THR A 168 69.84 8.93 -16.48
C THR A 168 70.88 9.96 -16.03
N GLU A 169 70.88 10.40 -14.76
CA GLU A 169 71.78 11.43 -14.24
C GLU A 169 73.00 10.88 -13.46
N ILE A 170 73.28 9.57 -13.55
CA ILE A 170 74.38 8.89 -12.81
C ILE A 170 75.56 8.45 -13.71
N GLU A 171 75.62 8.89 -14.97
CA GLU A 171 76.83 8.76 -15.82
C GLU A 171 77.61 10.09 -15.91
#